data_AF-A0A965YG11-F1
#
_entry.id   AF-A0A965YG11-F1
#
_cell.length_a   1.000
_cell.length_b   1.000
_cell.length_c   1.000
_cell.angle_alpha   90.00
_cell.angle_beta   90.00
_cell.angle_gamma   90.00
#
_symmetry.space_group_name_H-M   'P 1'
#
loop_
_entity.id
_entity.type
_entity.pdbx_description
1 polymer ?
#
loop_
_entity_poly.entity_id
_entity_poly.type
_entity_poly.pdbx_seq_one_letter_code
_entity_poly.pdbx_strand_id
1 'polypeptide(L)'
;MNRCLACGKPLTPDDTLWHTRCIKSFFGTNELPSISLDSEALEAWGSESTRMGFTVPGVQKKLSLHLEAYRGKGKLTRIGHPPGYILKLQADEYPHLPELEDVVMRMADVASLETVPHALLRSKDGTLAYISKRIDRIHTKERIQKLPMEDFCQLSSRLTEDKYKGSYEQCGQIIRRYSSQPMLDLTNFWYTLVFCFITGNSDMHLKNFSLYAPTPSRYQLTPAYDLLPVALVLPQDPDETALT
;
A
#
# COMPACT_ATOMS: atom_id res chain seq x y z
N MET A 1 -19.59 17.68 6.07
CA MET A 1 -18.41 18.48 5.66
C MET A 1 -17.49 17.56 4.88
N ASN A 2 -17.23 17.84 3.60
CA ASN A 2 -16.40 16.95 2.79
C ASN A 2 -14.95 16.98 3.28
N ARG A 3 -14.32 15.81 3.39
CA ARG A 3 -12.92 15.64 3.82
C ARG A 3 -12.07 15.21 2.64
N CYS A 4 -10.81 15.64 2.65
CA CYS A 4 -9.83 15.27 1.63
C CYS A 4 -9.54 13.78 1.69
N LEU A 5 -9.72 13.08 0.57
CA LEU A 5 -9.47 11.63 0.48
C LEU A 5 -7.97 11.24 0.57
N ALA A 6 -7.06 12.22 0.55
CA ALA A 6 -5.63 11.98 0.77
C ALA A 6 -5.19 12.24 2.21
N CYS A 7 -5.62 13.34 2.84
CA CYS A 7 -5.12 13.72 4.18
C CYS A 7 -6.18 13.69 5.29
N GLY A 8 -7.45 13.38 4.99
CA GLY A 8 -8.55 13.32 5.97
C GLY A 8 -8.99 14.66 6.56
N LYS A 9 -8.34 15.78 6.20
CA LYS A 9 -8.67 17.13 6.70
C LYS A 9 -9.87 17.74 5.93
N PRO A 10 -10.63 18.66 6.52
CA PRO A 10 -11.75 19.33 5.86
C PRO A 10 -11.33 19.99 4.53
N LEU A 11 -12.20 19.91 3.53
CA LEU A 11 -12.05 20.59 2.24
C LEU A 11 -12.64 22.01 2.30
N THR A 12 -12.06 22.91 1.52
CA THR A 12 -12.62 24.22 1.22
C THR A 12 -13.56 24.13 0.01
N PRO A 13 -14.45 25.12 -0.22
CA PRO A 13 -15.38 25.11 -1.36
C PRO A 13 -14.70 25.03 -2.74
N ASP A 14 -13.45 25.48 -2.85
CA ASP A 14 -12.66 25.47 -4.08
C ASP A 14 -11.95 24.12 -4.33
N ASP A 15 -11.93 23.24 -3.33
CA ASP A 15 -11.33 21.91 -3.47
C ASP A 15 -12.30 20.92 -4.13
N THR A 16 -11.75 19.93 -4.83
CA THR A 16 -12.53 18.84 -5.42
C THR A 16 -12.77 17.72 -4.39
N LEU A 17 -12.06 16.59 -4.53
CA LEU A 17 -12.01 15.51 -3.54
C LEU A 17 -10.71 15.56 -2.72
N TRP A 18 -9.72 16.28 -3.22
CA TRP A 18 -8.38 16.39 -2.68
C TRP A 18 -7.96 17.86 -2.62
N HIS A 19 -7.18 18.24 -1.60
CA HIS A 19 -6.51 19.55 -1.60
C HIS A 19 -5.49 19.62 -2.74
N THR A 20 -5.33 20.79 -3.37
CA THR A 20 -4.28 21.02 -4.40
C THR A 20 -2.88 20.64 -3.90
N ARG A 21 -2.56 20.93 -2.64
CA ARG A 21 -1.28 20.52 -2.02
C ARG A 21 -1.12 19.00 -1.94
N CYS A 22 -2.20 18.26 -1.67
CA CYS A 22 -2.17 16.80 -1.55
C CYS A 22 -1.98 16.17 -2.93
N ILE A 23 -2.64 16.70 -3.96
CA ILE A 23 -2.45 16.29 -5.35
C ILE A 23 -0.99 16.49 -5.75
N LYS A 24 -0.43 17.68 -5.50
CA LYS A 24 0.96 17.98 -5.83
C LYS A 24 1.96 17.12 -5.07
N SER A 25 1.71 16.85 -3.79
CA SER A 25 2.58 15.99 -2.96
C SER A 25 2.55 14.53 -3.44
N PHE A 26 1.37 14.01 -3.76
CA PHE A 26 1.19 12.59 -4.08
C PHE A 26 1.58 12.29 -5.53
N PHE A 27 1.00 13.04 -6.48
CA PHE A 27 1.13 12.82 -7.92
C PHE A 27 2.17 13.72 -8.59
N GLY A 28 2.53 14.85 -7.99
CA GLY A 28 3.39 15.85 -8.66
C GLY A 28 2.64 16.67 -9.72
N THR A 29 1.31 16.59 -9.79
CA THR A 29 0.45 17.31 -10.74
C THR A 29 -0.26 18.48 -10.06
N ASN A 30 -0.83 19.39 -10.85
CA ASN A 30 -1.63 20.51 -10.34
C ASN A 30 -3.11 20.15 -10.19
N GLU A 31 -3.56 19.17 -10.98
CA GLU A 31 -4.94 18.65 -10.98
C GLU A 31 -4.91 17.15 -10.65
N LEU A 32 -6.00 16.65 -10.06
CA LEU A 32 -6.14 15.23 -9.72
C LEU A 32 -6.09 14.42 -11.03
N PRO A 33 -5.17 13.45 -11.16
CA PRO A 33 -5.05 12.69 -12.40
C PRO A 33 -6.34 11.96 -12.75
N SER A 34 -6.73 12.04 -14.03
CA SER A 34 -7.82 11.20 -14.55
C SER A 34 -7.36 9.74 -14.58
N ILE A 35 -8.26 8.80 -14.26
CA ILE A 35 -7.96 7.38 -14.36
C ILE A 35 -8.53 6.83 -15.66
N SER A 36 -7.70 6.14 -16.42
CA SER A 36 -8.06 5.41 -17.64
C SER A 36 -7.75 3.94 -17.43
N LEU A 37 -8.75 3.20 -16.98
CA LEU A 37 -8.73 1.74 -16.93
C LEU A 37 -9.34 1.17 -18.22
N ASP A 38 -8.93 -0.04 -18.60
CA ASP A 38 -9.58 -0.82 -19.66
C ASP A 38 -10.95 -1.35 -19.19
N SER A 39 -11.78 -1.84 -20.10
CA SER A 39 -13.16 -2.27 -19.82
C SER A 39 -13.24 -3.29 -18.69
N GLU A 40 -12.32 -4.26 -18.65
CA GLU A 40 -12.26 -5.28 -17.60
C GLU A 40 -11.87 -4.69 -16.22
N ALA A 41 -10.98 -3.71 -16.16
CA ALA A 41 -10.63 -3.04 -14.91
C ALA A 41 -11.65 -1.97 -14.51
N LEU A 42 -12.41 -1.41 -15.46
CA LEU A 42 -13.59 -0.59 -15.21
C LEU A 42 -14.73 -1.45 -14.64
N GLU A 43 -14.98 -2.63 -15.20
CA GLU A 43 -15.90 -3.63 -14.64
C GLU A 43 -15.44 -4.05 -13.25
N ALA A 44 -14.16 -4.33 -13.04
CA ALA A 44 -13.64 -4.63 -11.71
C ALA A 44 -13.72 -3.45 -10.71
N TRP A 45 -13.72 -2.20 -11.20
CA TRP A 45 -13.83 -1.01 -10.36
C TRP A 45 -15.30 -0.61 -10.12
N GLY A 46 -16.22 -1.02 -10.99
CA GLY A 46 -17.64 -0.67 -10.95
C GLY A 46 -18.63 -1.83 -10.80
N SER A 47 -18.18 -3.08 -10.66
CA SER A 47 -19.05 -4.25 -10.51
C SER A 47 -18.41 -5.42 -9.78
N GLU A 48 -19.29 -6.17 -9.12
CA GLU A 48 -18.99 -7.33 -8.29
C GLU A 48 -18.29 -8.45 -9.10
N SER A 49 -17.14 -8.91 -8.64
CA SER A 49 -16.45 -10.09 -9.15
C SER A 49 -16.09 -11.05 -8.01
N THR A 50 -16.98 -12.00 -7.83
CA THR A 50 -16.88 -13.20 -7.00
C THR A 50 -15.69 -14.09 -7.37
N ARG A 51 -14.80 -14.37 -6.43
CA ARG A 51 -14.04 -15.64 -6.36
C ARG A 51 -13.72 -16.00 -4.91
N MET A 52 -14.31 -17.11 -4.46
CA MET A 52 -14.06 -17.72 -3.16
C MET A 52 -12.62 -18.24 -3.01
N GLY A 53 -11.97 -17.79 -1.94
CA GLY A 53 -10.80 -18.41 -1.33
C GLY A 53 -10.71 -17.93 0.11
N PHE A 54 -10.74 -18.86 1.07
CA PHE A 54 -10.60 -18.55 2.49
C PHE A 54 -9.15 -18.15 2.78
N THR A 55 -8.88 -16.85 2.74
CA THR A 55 -7.83 -16.04 3.40
C THR A 55 -7.87 -14.65 2.74
N VAL A 56 -7.69 -13.57 3.51
CA VAL A 56 -7.78 -12.18 3.00
C VAL A 56 -6.83 -11.84 1.82
N PRO A 57 -5.59 -12.36 1.75
CA PRO A 57 -4.69 -12.04 0.65
C PRO A 57 -5.05 -12.82 -0.62
N GLY A 58 -5.43 -12.07 -1.65
CA GLY A 58 -5.68 -12.59 -3.00
C GLY A 58 -7.08 -12.28 -3.53
N VAL A 59 -8.00 -11.87 -2.66
CA VAL A 59 -9.38 -11.48 -3.06
C VAL A 59 -9.41 -10.06 -3.61
N GLN A 60 -8.64 -9.14 -3.01
CA GLN A 60 -8.61 -7.75 -3.45
C GLN A 60 -7.83 -7.60 -4.77
N LYS A 61 -8.54 -7.22 -5.84
CA LYS A 61 -7.93 -6.94 -7.15
C LYS A 61 -6.97 -5.75 -7.04
N LYS A 62 -5.73 -5.96 -7.48
CA LYS A 62 -4.67 -4.94 -7.52
C LYS A 62 -4.26 -4.61 -8.94
N LEU A 63 -4.11 -3.32 -9.23
CA LEU A 63 -3.69 -2.79 -10.53
C LEU A 63 -2.43 -1.96 -10.35
N SER A 64 -1.41 -2.21 -11.18
CA SER A 64 -0.24 -1.34 -11.27
C SER A 64 -0.52 -0.22 -12.26
N LEU A 65 -0.33 1.02 -11.83
CA LEU A 65 -0.61 2.21 -12.66
C LEU A 65 0.67 3.03 -12.90
N HIS A 66 0.79 3.51 -14.12
CA HIS A 66 1.75 4.51 -14.55
C HIS A 66 1.06 5.88 -14.59
N LEU A 67 1.77 6.93 -14.17
CA LEU A 67 1.30 8.31 -14.25
C LEU A 67 1.97 9.01 -15.43
N GLU A 68 1.18 9.28 -16.46
CA GLU A 68 1.56 10.17 -17.56
C GLU A 68 1.21 11.59 -17.17
N ALA A 69 2.19 12.47 -17.02
CA ALA A 69 1.98 13.86 -16.66
C ALA A 69 2.56 14.81 -17.70
N TYR A 70 1.73 15.72 -18.21
CA TYR A 70 2.14 16.75 -19.16
C TYR A 70 1.57 18.11 -18.76
N ARG A 71 2.43 19.13 -18.66
CA ARG A 71 2.06 20.52 -18.29
C ARG A 71 1.16 20.61 -17.04
N GLY A 72 1.42 19.78 -16.02
CA GLY A 72 0.69 19.79 -14.76
C GLY A 72 -0.62 19.00 -14.74
N LYS A 73 -1.03 18.40 -15.86
CA LYS A 73 -2.17 17.48 -15.95
C LYS A 73 -1.69 16.04 -16.00
N GLY A 74 -2.36 15.17 -15.22
CA GLY A 74 -1.98 13.76 -15.08
C GLY A 74 -3.04 12.81 -15.61
N LYS A 75 -2.59 11.64 -16.08
CA LYS A 75 -3.43 10.49 -16.41
C LYS A 75 -2.80 9.23 -15.81
N LEU A 76 -3.56 8.53 -14.97
CA LEU A 76 -3.20 7.21 -14.47
C LEU A 76 -3.69 6.16 -15.46
N THR A 77 -2.78 5.29 -15.91
CA THR A 77 -3.07 4.27 -16.91
C THR A 77 -2.35 2.95 -16.56
N ARG A 78 -2.87 1.81 -17.02
CA ARG A 78 -2.18 0.50 -16.93
C ARG A 78 -1.03 0.37 -17.93
N ILE A 79 -1.02 1.23 -18.95
CA ILE A 79 -0.05 1.26 -20.05
C ILE A 79 1.08 2.20 -19.66
N GLY A 80 2.32 1.77 -19.92
CA GLY A 80 3.52 2.53 -19.60
C GLY A 80 4.34 1.87 -18.50
N HIS A 81 5.67 1.97 -18.63
CA HIS A 81 6.60 1.33 -17.72
C HIS A 81 7.75 2.28 -17.31
N PRO A 82 8.24 2.18 -16.07
CA PRO A 82 7.69 1.34 -14.98
C PRO A 82 6.46 1.96 -14.30
N PRO A 83 5.54 1.13 -13.74
CA PRO A 83 4.43 1.64 -12.94
C PRO A 83 4.94 2.24 -11.63
N GLY A 84 4.29 3.31 -11.19
CA GLY A 84 4.64 4.10 -10.00
C GLY A 84 3.61 4.01 -8.87
N TYR A 85 2.43 3.45 -9.14
CA TYR A 85 1.33 3.37 -8.18
C TYR A 85 0.72 1.97 -8.18
N ILE A 86 0.13 1.60 -7.05
CA ILE A 86 -0.67 0.39 -6.89
C ILE A 86 -2.08 0.85 -6.47
N LEU A 87 -3.07 0.51 -7.28
CA LEU A 87 -4.49 0.73 -6.99
C LEU A 87 -5.10 -0.59 -6.53
N LYS A 88 -5.75 -0.59 -5.38
CA LYS A 88 -6.48 -1.72 -4.83
C LYS A 88 -7.97 -1.39 -4.82
N LEU A 89 -8.75 -2.24 -5.46
CA LEU A 89 -10.17 -2.03 -5.67
C LEU A 89 -10.97 -2.56 -4.48
N GLN A 90 -12.25 -2.20 -4.41
CA GLN A 90 -13.21 -2.85 -3.52
C GLN A 90 -13.30 -4.34 -3.87
N ALA A 91 -13.41 -5.20 -2.85
CA ALA A 91 -13.72 -6.62 -3.00
C ALA A 91 -15.13 -6.88 -2.43
N ASP A 92 -15.98 -7.60 -3.12
CA ASP A 92 -17.40 -7.71 -2.73
C ASP A 92 -17.58 -8.53 -1.47
N GLU A 93 -16.69 -9.50 -1.28
CA GLU A 93 -16.66 -10.36 -0.10
C GLU A 93 -16.36 -9.57 1.18
N TYR A 94 -15.72 -8.40 1.07
CA TYR A 94 -15.24 -7.61 2.21
C TYR A 94 -15.64 -6.14 2.07
N PRO A 95 -16.80 -5.73 2.61
CA PRO A 95 -17.28 -4.36 2.55
C PRO A 95 -16.25 -3.35 3.11
N HIS A 96 -16.12 -2.22 2.43
CA HIS A 96 -15.26 -1.10 2.84
C HIS A 96 -13.76 -1.42 2.94
N LEU A 97 -13.28 -2.44 2.23
CA LEU A 97 -11.90 -2.89 2.33
C LEU A 97 -10.86 -1.78 2.00
N PRO A 98 -11.04 -0.96 0.95
CA PRO A 98 -10.18 0.21 0.70
C PRO A 98 -10.17 1.22 1.86
N GLU A 99 -11.33 1.51 2.44
CA GLU A 99 -11.46 2.43 3.56
C GLU A 99 -10.83 1.89 4.84
N LEU A 100 -10.97 0.58 5.10
CA LEU A 100 -10.35 -0.11 6.22
C LEU A 100 -8.82 -0.12 6.10
N GLU A 101 -8.28 -0.31 4.89
CA GLU A 101 -6.84 -0.17 4.64
C GLU A 101 -6.37 1.29 4.81
N ASP A 102 -7.10 2.28 4.27
CA ASP A 102 -6.72 3.69 4.43
C ASP A 102 -6.76 4.14 5.89
N VAL A 103 -7.78 3.75 6.66
CA VAL A 103 -7.91 4.18 8.05
C VAL A 103 -6.81 3.60 8.93
N VAL A 104 -6.45 2.32 8.77
CA VAL A 104 -5.39 1.71 9.57
C VAL A 104 -4.01 2.28 9.19
N MET A 105 -3.79 2.58 7.91
CA MET A 105 -2.56 3.27 7.46
C MET A 105 -2.48 4.70 8.04
N ARG A 106 -3.60 5.45 8.09
CA ARG A 106 -3.63 6.75 8.79
C ARG A 106 -3.40 6.62 10.29
N MET A 107 -3.90 5.56 10.92
CA MET A 107 -3.63 5.30 12.34
C MET A 107 -2.14 5.05 12.56
N ALA A 108 -1.46 4.36 11.64
CA ALA A 108 -0.02 4.15 11.68
C ALA A 108 0.74 5.49 11.58
N ASP A 109 0.34 6.38 10.66
CA ASP A 109 0.90 7.74 10.56
C ASP A 109 0.75 8.53 11.88
N VAL A 110 -0.42 8.47 12.50
CA VAL A 110 -0.68 9.13 13.80
C VAL A 110 0.16 8.51 14.92
N ALA A 111 0.40 7.20 14.87
CA ALA A 111 1.30 6.48 15.76
C ALA A 111 2.79 6.72 15.45
N SER A 112 3.12 7.59 14.50
CA SER A 112 4.48 7.90 14.04
C SER A 112 5.23 6.71 13.43
N LEU A 113 4.50 5.72 12.90
CA LEU A 113 5.08 4.71 12.02
C LEU A 113 5.26 5.30 10.62
N GLU A 114 6.40 5.04 10.00
CA GLU A 114 6.58 5.39 8.59
C GLU A 114 5.71 4.48 7.73
N THR A 115 4.88 5.09 6.88
CA THR A 115 4.06 4.38 5.89
C THR A 115 4.44 4.77 4.47
N VAL A 116 4.14 3.88 3.51
CA VAL A 116 4.19 4.27 2.10
C VAL A 116 3.13 5.34 1.82
N PRO A 117 3.37 6.31 0.92
CA PRO A 117 2.34 7.30 0.62
C PRO A 117 1.07 6.63 0.11
N HIS A 118 -0.03 6.87 0.79
CA HIS A 118 -1.33 6.25 0.50
C HIS A 118 -2.46 7.28 0.49
N ALA A 119 -3.58 6.92 -0.15
CA ALA A 119 -4.79 7.73 -0.19
C ALA A 119 -5.99 6.91 -0.71
N LEU A 120 -7.17 7.53 -0.70
CA LEU A 120 -8.37 7.05 -1.38
C LEU A 120 -8.64 7.81 -2.68
N LEU A 121 -9.12 7.07 -3.68
CA LEU A 121 -9.70 7.60 -4.91
C LEU A 121 -11.17 7.22 -4.99
N ARG A 122 -11.96 8.08 -5.64
CA ARG A 122 -13.38 7.85 -5.84
C ARG A 122 -13.66 7.70 -7.33
N SER A 123 -14.37 6.66 -7.71
CA SER A 123 -14.90 6.46 -9.06
C SER A 123 -16.15 7.31 -9.30
N LYS A 124 -16.63 7.31 -10.55
CA LYS A 124 -17.81 8.08 -10.96
C LYS A 124 -19.11 7.60 -10.31
N ASP A 125 -19.21 6.31 -10.01
CA ASP A 125 -20.33 5.66 -9.31
C ASP A 125 -20.28 5.87 -7.78
N GLY A 126 -19.21 6.47 -7.26
CA GLY A 126 -19.05 6.77 -5.83
C GLY A 126 -18.21 5.76 -5.05
N THR A 127 -17.89 4.60 -5.64
CA THR A 127 -17.06 3.54 -5.03
C THR A 127 -15.66 4.07 -4.72
N LEU A 128 -15.08 3.60 -3.61
CA LEU A 128 -13.74 3.97 -3.18
C LEU A 128 -12.73 2.90 -3.58
N ALA A 129 -11.53 3.35 -3.90
CA ALA A 129 -10.37 2.51 -4.15
C ALA A 129 -9.17 3.06 -3.37
N TYR A 130 -8.33 2.18 -2.88
CA TYR A 130 -7.13 2.53 -2.16
C TYR A 130 -5.97 2.65 -3.14
N ILE A 131 -5.19 3.72 -3.05
CA ILE A 131 -4.01 3.91 -3.89
C ILE A 131 -2.79 4.13 -3.01
N SER A 132 -1.70 3.40 -3.31
CA SER A 132 -0.39 3.65 -2.74
C SER A 132 0.62 4.00 -3.83
N LYS A 133 1.61 4.82 -3.46
CA LYS A 133 2.75 5.17 -4.30
C LYS A 133 3.88 4.19 -4.03
N ARG A 134 4.46 3.64 -5.09
CA ARG A 134 5.61 2.75 -5.00
C ARG A 134 6.85 3.52 -4.54
N ILE A 135 7.42 3.10 -3.42
CA ILE A 135 8.65 3.67 -2.86
C ILE A 135 9.93 3.19 -3.55
N ASP A 136 9.86 2.07 -4.29
CA ASP A 136 10.94 1.53 -5.10
C ASP A 136 11.05 2.18 -6.49
N ARG A 137 10.44 3.36 -6.65
CA ARG A 137 10.40 4.17 -7.87
C ARG A 137 10.76 5.62 -7.55
N ILE A 138 11.85 6.11 -8.12
CA ILE A 138 12.20 7.53 -8.07
C ILE A 138 11.89 8.16 -9.43
N HIS A 139 10.97 9.12 -9.44
CA HIS A 139 10.67 9.92 -10.63
C HIS A 139 11.72 11.02 -10.77
N THR A 140 12.56 10.96 -11.81
CA THR A 140 13.39 12.08 -12.24
C THR A 140 12.74 12.79 -13.42
N LYS A 141 13.26 13.96 -13.82
CA LYS A 141 12.74 14.72 -14.97
C LYS A 141 12.80 13.93 -16.29
N GLU A 142 13.71 12.96 -16.38
CA GLU A 142 14.05 12.27 -17.63
C GLU A 142 13.64 10.79 -17.62
N ARG A 143 13.61 10.14 -16.44
CA ARG A 143 13.31 8.71 -16.31
C ARG A 143 12.77 8.35 -14.94
N ILE A 144 12.16 7.17 -14.84
CA ILE A 144 11.86 6.55 -13.55
C ILE A 144 12.97 5.57 -13.21
N GLN A 145 13.71 5.85 -12.15
CA GLN A 145 14.71 4.94 -11.60
C GLN A 145 14.02 3.90 -10.72
N LYS A 146 14.39 2.62 -10.89
CA LYS A 146 13.98 1.53 -10.00
C LYS A 146 15.00 1.37 -8.89
N LEU A 147 14.54 1.26 -7.66
CA LEU A 147 15.38 0.91 -6.52
C LEU A 147 15.28 -0.60 -6.27
N PRO A 148 16.38 -1.27 -5.89
CA PRO A 148 16.32 -2.63 -5.37
C PRO A 148 15.40 -2.68 -4.13
N MET A 149 14.46 -3.62 -4.13
CA MET A 149 13.54 -3.90 -3.03
C MET A 149 13.19 -5.38 -3.08
N GLU A 150 13.40 -6.10 -1.98
CA GLU A 150 13.14 -7.54 -1.87
C GLU A 150 12.32 -7.81 -0.62
N ASP A 151 11.30 -8.66 -0.73
CA ASP A 151 10.47 -9.06 0.40
C ASP A 151 11.16 -10.14 1.26
N PHE A 152 10.71 -10.35 2.50
CA PHE A 152 11.38 -11.28 3.42
C PHE A 152 11.21 -12.74 2.99
N CYS A 153 10.20 -13.05 2.18
CA CYS A 153 10.04 -14.38 1.59
C CYS A 153 11.19 -14.65 0.60
N GLN A 154 11.52 -13.69 -0.26
CA GLN A 154 12.67 -13.75 -1.17
C GLN A 154 14.01 -13.77 -0.41
N LEU A 155 14.18 -12.90 0.60
CA LEU A 155 15.42 -12.82 1.39
C LEU A 155 15.67 -14.06 2.26
N SER A 156 14.62 -14.82 2.58
CA SER A 156 14.72 -16.14 3.23
C SER A 156 14.78 -17.31 2.25
N SER A 157 14.89 -17.05 0.94
CA SER A 157 14.93 -18.07 -0.13
C SER A 157 13.72 -18.99 -0.14
N ARG A 158 12.53 -18.44 0.14
CA ARG A 158 11.26 -19.17 0.15
C ARG A 158 10.43 -18.88 -1.09
N LEU A 159 9.58 -19.84 -1.46
CA LEU A 159 8.57 -19.65 -2.50
C LEU A 159 7.41 -18.80 -1.95
N THR A 160 6.67 -18.12 -2.82
CA THR A 160 5.53 -17.27 -2.40
C THR A 160 4.44 -18.04 -1.65
N GLU A 161 4.28 -19.34 -1.93
CA GLU A 161 3.35 -20.24 -1.22
C GLU A 161 3.75 -20.44 0.26
N ASP A 162 5.03 -20.26 0.59
CA ASP A 162 5.59 -20.37 1.93
C ASP A 162 5.59 -19.03 2.68
N LYS A 163 4.81 -18.04 2.24
CA LYS A 163 4.77 -16.69 2.86
C LYS A 163 4.40 -16.69 4.35
N TYR A 164 3.67 -17.70 4.83
CA TYR A 164 3.36 -17.90 6.26
C TYR A 164 4.33 -18.84 6.97
N LYS A 165 5.23 -19.53 6.25
CA LYS A 165 6.17 -20.49 6.83
C LYS A 165 7.44 -19.78 7.31
N GLY A 166 7.31 -18.99 8.36
CA GLY A 166 8.43 -18.31 9.00
C GLY A 166 8.08 -17.81 10.40
N SER A 167 9.01 -17.12 11.03
CA SER A 167 8.79 -16.49 12.33
C SER A 167 9.18 -15.01 12.31
N TYR A 168 8.60 -14.21 13.22
CA TYR A 168 9.04 -12.82 13.38
C TYR A 168 10.48 -12.73 13.89
N GLU A 169 10.98 -13.76 14.59
CA GLU A 169 12.40 -13.89 14.91
C GLU A 169 13.24 -14.00 13.63
N GLN A 170 12.84 -14.84 12.67
CA GLN A 170 13.53 -14.97 11.38
C GLN A 170 13.52 -13.64 10.61
N CYS A 171 12.40 -12.90 10.63
CA CYS A 171 12.32 -11.54 10.08
C CYS A 171 13.37 -10.62 10.73
N GLY A 172 13.50 -10.67 12.06
CA GLY A 172 14.54 -9.94 12.78
C GLY A 172 15.96 -10.33 12.36
N GLN A 173 16.24 -11.62 12.13
CA GLN A 173 17.54 -12.08 11.64
C GLN A 173 17.84 -11.59 10.21
N ILE A 174 16.84 -11.52 9.33
CA ILE A 174 16.97 -10.94 7.98
C ILE A 174 17.39 -9.47 8.09
N ILE A 175 16.71 -8.70 8.94
CA ILE A 175 17.06 -7.29 9.19
C ILE A 175 18.50 -7.17 9.70
N ARG A 176 18.88 -7.94 10.73
CA ARG A 176 20.25 -7.92 11.27
C ARG A 176 21.32 -8.24 10.24
N ARG A 177 21.01 -9.14 9.30
CA ARG A 177 21.96 -9.61 8.29
C ARG A 177 22.13 -8.63 7.13
N TYR A 178 21.05 -8.01 6.67
CA TYR A 178 21.05 -7.29 5.40
C TYR A 178 20.82 -5.77 5.53
N SER A 179 20.26 -5.28 6.63
CA SER A 179 20.12 -3.84 6.86
C SER A 179 21.47 -3.18 7.10
N SER A 180 21.63 -1.98 6.56
CA SER A 180 22.75 -1.08 6.82
C SER A 180 22.61 -0.29 8.14
N GLN A 181 21.44 -0.40 8.81
CA GLN A 181 21.11 0.27 10.07
C GLN A 181 20.27 -0.64 10.99
N PRO A 182 20.76 -1.85 11.30
CA PRO A 182 19.93 -2.93 11.84
C PRO A 182 19.23 -2.60 13.15
N MET A 183 19.83 -1.79 14.02
CA MET A 183 19.21 -1.44 15.32
C MET A 183 17.98 -0.53 15.15
N LEU A 184 18.04 0.43 14.23
CA LEU A 184 16.89 1.29 13.92
C LEU A 184 15.79 0.47 13.25
N ASP A 185 16.15 -0.33 12.26
CA ASP A 185 15.18 -1.14 11.52
C ASP A 185 14.52 -2.22 12.39
N LEU A 186 15.25 -2.84 13.32
CA LEU A 186 14.65 -3.77 14.30
C LEU A 186 13.66 -3.06 15.23
N THR A 187 13.98 -1.84 15.63
CA THR A 187 13.11 -1.02 16.47
C THR A 187 11.82 -0.68 15.72
N ASN A 188 11.93 -0.21 14.48
CA ASN A 188 10.78 0.09 13.62
C ASN A 188 9.95 -1.17 13.32
N PHE A 189 10.61 -2.29 13.04
CA PHE A 189 9.94 -3.58 12.85
C PHE A 189 9.14 -3.98 14.09
N TRP A 190 9.71 -3.88 15.29
CA TRP A 190 9.00 -4.16 16.54
C TRP A 190 7.77 -3.27 16.73
N TYR A 191 7.89 -1.96 16.51
CA TYR A 191 6.74 -1.05 16.60
C TYR A 191 5.64 -1.42 15.59
N THR A 192 6.01 -1.80 14.36
CA THR A 192 5.04 -2.29 13.37
C THR A 192 4.34 -3.58 13.83
N LEU A 193 5.05 -4.53 14.46
CA LEU A 193 4.42 -5.75 14.98
C LEU A 193 3.43 -5.46 16.10
N VAL A 194 3.80 -4.61 17.06
CA VAL A 194 2.90 -4.19 18.15
C VAL A 194 1.68 -3.46 17.59
N PHE A 195 1.87 -2.61 16.58
CA PHE A 195 0.77 -1.94 15.91
C PHE A 195 -0.16 -2.92 15.16
N CYS A 196 0.39 -3.89 14.43
CA CYS A 196 -0.39 -4.95 13.79
C CYS A 196 -1.21 -5.73 14.81
N PHE A 197 -0.62 -6.11 15.95
CA PHE A 197 -1.34 -6.79 17.02
C PHE A 197 -2.50 -5.95 17.58
N ILE A 198 -2.26 -4.67 17.92
CA ILE A 198 -3.28 -3.76 18.46
C ILE A 198 -4.42 -3.52 17.46
N THR A 199 -4.10 -3.45 16.16
CA THR A 199 -5.07 -3.20 15.10
C THR A 199 -5.74 -4.47 14.58
N GLY A 200 -5.39 -5.65 15.12
CA GLY A 200 -5.94 -6.93 14.73
C GLY A 200 -5.54 -7.37 13.32
N ASN A 201 -4.30 -7.10 12.91
CA ASN A 201 -3.76 -7.53 11.62
C ASN A 201 -3.07 -8.90 11.73
N SER A 202 -3.85 -9.96 11.54
CA SER A 202 -3.39 -11.36 11.51
C SER A 202 -2.84 -11.80 10.15
N ASP A 203 -2.75 -10.92 9.14
CA ASP A 203 -2.27 -11.25 7.79
C ASP A 203 -0.90 -10.62 7.44
N MET A 204 -0.18 -10.10 8.44
CA MET A 204 1.15 -9.50 8.28
C MET A 204 2.27 -10.56 8.14
N HIS A 205 2.34 -11.20 6.97
CA HIS A 205 3.24 -12.33 6.66
C HIS A 205 4.55 -11.90 5.97
N LEU A 206 5.43 -12.84 5.58
CA LEU A 206 6.79 -12.55 5.07
C LEU A 206 6.83 -11.60 3.85
N LYS A 207 5.78 -11.54 3.04
CA LYS A 207 5.74 -10.65 1.85
C LYS A 207 5.34 -9.20 2.17
N ASN A 208 4.86 -8.92 3.38
CA ASN A 208 4.51 -7.57 3.82
C ASN A 208 5.70 -6.83 4.46
N PHE A 209 6.84 -7.51 4.60
CA PHE A 209 8.09 -6.90 5.02
C PHE A 209 9.09 -6.96 3.88
N SER A 210 9.77 -5.84 3.64
CA SER A 210 10.78 -5.71 2.60
C SER A 210 11.94 -4.87 3.06
N LEU A 211 13.13 -5.16 2.52
CA LEU A 211 14.26 -4.23 2.55
C LEU A 211 14.38 -3.56 1.19
N TYR A 212 14.70 -2.27 1.18
CA TYR A 212 14.96 -1.51 -0.05
C TYR A 212 16.20 -0.62 0.07
N ALA A 213 16.76 -0.21 -1.07
CA ALA A 213 17.96 0.62 -1.14
C ALA A 213 17.65 2.06 -1.64
N PRO A 214 17.19 2.97 -0.77
CA PRO A 214 16.96 4.38 -1.13
C PRO A 214 18.27 5.11 -1.45
N THR A 215 19.35 4.71 -0.80
CA THR A 215 20.72 5.15 -1.13
C THR A 215 21.45 3.95 -1.76
N PRO A 216 22.26 4.15 -2.82
CA PRO A 216 22.98 3.06 -3.47
C PRO A 216 23.72 2.18 -2.46
N SER A 217 23.46 0.87 -2.51
CA SER A 217 24.08 -0.15 -1.67
C SER A 217 23.82 -0.02 -0.16
N ARG A 218 22.88 0.83 0.28
CA ARG A 218 22.43 0.91 1.67
C ARG A 218 20.99 0.45 1.78
N TYR A 219 20.82 -0.78 2.25
CA TYR A 219 19.52 -1.38 2.46
C TYR A 219 18.97 -1.01 3.83
N GLN A 220 17.67 -0.74 3.89
CA GLN A 220 16.94 -0.50 5.13
C GLN A 220 15.53 -1.07 5.03
N LEU A 221 14.87 -1.24 6.17
CA LEU A 221 13.47 -1.60 6.24
C LEU A 221 12.62 -0.57 5.49
N THR A 222 11.67 -1.06 4.72
CA THR A 222 10.68 -0.22 4.03
C THR A 222 9.68 0.37 5.03
N PRO A 223 9.16 1.58 4.76
CA PRO A 223 7.93 2.04 5.40
C PRO A 223 6.82 0.99 5.29
N ALA A 224 5.94 0.91 6.29
CA ALA A 224 4.85 -0.04 6.33
C ALA A 224 3.90 0.13 5.13
N TYR A 225 3.40 -0.98 4.62
CA TYR A 225 2.42 -1.07 3.55
C TYR A 225 1.54 -2.29 3.78
N ASP A 226 0.38 -2.34 3.10
CA ASP A 226 -0.57 -3.46 3.19
C ASP A 226 -1.00 -3.77 4.63
N LEU A 227 -1.17 -2.74 5.47
CA LEU A 227 -1.76 -2.90 6.80
C LEU A 227 -3.27 -3.05 6.66
N LEU A 228 -3.85 -4.03 7.35
CA LEU A 228 -5.28 -4.27 7.30
C LEU A 228 -5.80 -4.77 8.66
N PRO A 229 -6.91 -4.22 9.19
CA PRO A 229 -7.48 -4.70 10.44
C PRO A 229 -8.28 -5.99 10.18
N VAL A 230 -7.57 -7.11 10.02
CA VAL A 230 -8.16 -8.41 9.66
C VAL A 230 -9.25 -8.84 10.65
N ALA A 231 -9.08 -8.59 11.95
CA ALA A 231 -10.10 -8.88 12.95
C ALA A 231 -11.47 -8.20 12.67
N LEU A 232 -11.49 -7.08 11.93
CA LEU A 232 -12.72 -6.42 11.48
C LEU A 232 -13.22 -6.98 10.13
N VAL A 233 -12.29 -7.34 9.24
CA VAL A 233 -12.58 -7.84 7.89
C VAL A 233 -13.06 -9.30 7.92
N LEU A 234 -12.47 -10.10 8.81
CA LEU A 234 -12.68 -11.53 8.95
C LEU A 234 -12.77 -11.91 10.45
N PRO A 235 -13.86 -11.57 11.16
CA PRO A 235 -13.98 -11.76 12.61
C PRO A 235 -13.90 -13.22 13.09
N GLN A 236 -14.08 -14.18 12.19
CA GLN A 236 -13.94 -15.61 12.46
C GLN A 236 -12.49 -16.12 12.41
N ASP A 237 -11.53 -15.28 11.98
CA ASP A 237 -10.11 -15.61 12.01
C ASP A 237 -9.67 -15.76 13.48
N PRO A 238 -9.23 -16.95 13.91
CA PRO A 238 -8.80 -17.16 15.28
C PRO A 238 -7.38 -16.65 15.55
N ASP A 239 -6.62 -16.32 14.50
CA ASP A 239 -5.21 -15.94 14.64
C ASP A 239 -5.07 -14.47 15.04
N GLU A 240 -4.14 -14.19 15.97
CA GLU A 240 -3.79 -12.82 16.37
C GLU A 240 -2.63 -12.24 15.54
N THR A 241 -1.82 -13.13 14.93
CA THR A 241 -0.62 -12.79 14.18
C THR A 241 -0.36 -13.79 13.05
N ALA A 242 0.23 -13.34 11.95
CA ALA A 242 0.44 -14.19 10.76
C ALA A 242 1.62 -15.16 10.87
N LEU A 243 2.61 -14.86 11.72
CA LEU A 243 3.84 -15.63 11.90
C LEU A 243 4.05 -15.90 13.38
N THR A 244 4.75 -17.00 13.69
CA THR A 244 5.08 -17.40 15.06
C THR A 244 6.41 -16.87 15.57
#